data_AF-A0A138AEC8-F1
#
_entry.id   AF-A0A138AEC8-F1
#
_cell.length_a   1.000
_cell.length_b   1.000
_cell.length_c   1.000
_cell.angle_alpha   90.00
_cell.angle_beta   90.00
_cell.angle_gamma   90.00
#
_symmetry.space_group_name_H-M   'P 1'
#
loop_
_entity.id
_entity.type
_entity.pdbx_description
1 polymer ?
#
loop_
_entity_poly.entity_id
_entity_poly.type
_entity_poly.pdbx_seq_one_letter_code
_entity_poly.pdbx_strand_id
1 'polypeptide(L)'
;MEDYAARVWRVPVPPTPCLVSTARAFPGAGTAGRWRNQTPLWLRAHGLQLQPELHGTILRWARLSSGDWLAEVQVALPTGHGAVPITTWVSQVAVRAA
;
A
#
# COMPACT_ATOMS: atom_id res chain seq x y z
N MET A 1 7.83 29.86 -19.34
CA MET A 1 8.13 28.66 -18.51
C MET A 1 7.50 28.91 -17.16
N GLU A 2 6.18 29.02 -17.13
CA GLU A 2 5.41 29.56 -16.00
C GLU A 2 4.00 28.97 -16.09
N ASP A 3 3.89 27.66 -15.88
CA ASP A 3 2.61 26.99 -15.61
C ASP A 3 2.82 25.60 -14.95
N TYR A 4 3.87 25.49 -14.11
CA TYR A 4 4.16 24.27 -13.32
C TYR A 4 3.37 24.21 -12.01
N ALA A 5 2.61 25.26 -11.67
CA ALA A 5 2.10 25.50 -10.33
C ALA A 5 0.72 24.91 -10.02
N ALA A 6 0.20 24.00 -10.84
CA ALA A 6 -0.87 23.13 -10.38
C ALA A 6 -0.29 22.21 -9.30
N ARG A 7 -0.71 22.40 -8.04
CA ARG A 7 -0.16 21.74 -6.85
C ARG A 7 0.10 20.26 -7.12
N VAL A 8 1.38 19.87 -7.14
CA VAL A 8 1.83 18.50 -7.45
C VAL A 8 1.39 17.47 -6.40
N TRP A 9 0.73 17.91 -5.33
CA TRP A 9 0.22 17.07 -4.27
C TRP A 9 -1.11 17.58 -3.71
N ARG A 10 -1.87 16.68 -3.09
CA ARG A 10 -3.16 16.94 -2.43
C ARG A 10 -3.18 16.26 -1.05
N VAL A 11 -3.73 16.92 -0.04
CA VAL A 11 -4.02 16.31 1.28
C VAL A 11 -5.53 16.17 1.38
N PRO A 12 -6.07 14.94 1.39
CA PRO A 12 -7.48 14.71 1.72
C PRO A 12 -7.79 15.20 3.14
N VAL A 13 -8.86 15.97 3.30
CA VAL A 13 -9.38 16.40 4.60
C VAL A 13 -10.87 16.03 4.64
N PRO A 14 -11.30 15.07 5.50
CA PRO A 14 -10.49 14.27 6.42
C PRO A 14 -9.61 13.21 5.70
N PRO A 15 -8.63 12.60 6.39
CA PRO A 15 -7.93 11.41 5.90
C PRO A 15 -8.92 10.35 5.44
N THR A 16 -8.68 9.75 4.27
CA THR A 16 -9.66 8.88 3.61
C THR A 16 -9.37 7.41 3.90
N PRO A 17 -10.31 6.63 4.50
CA PRO A 17 -10.16 5.19 4.64
C PRO A 17 -9.98 4.50 3.28
N CYS A 18 -9.09 3.51 3.20
CA CYS A 18 -8.82 2.80 1.95
C CYS A 18 -8.47 1.32 2.16
N LEU A 19 -8.67 0.54 1.10
CA LEU A 19 -8.12 -0.80 0.96
C LEU A 19 -6.89 -0.75 0.05
N VAL A 20 -5.81 -1.36 0.50
CA VAL A 20 -4.53 -1.43 -0.21
C VAL A 20 -4.30 -2.87 -0.70
N SER A 21 -4.20 -3.05 -2.01
CA SER A 21 -3.83 -4.34 -2.63
C SER A 21 -2.35 -4.62 -2.40
N THR A 22 -2.03 -5.66 -1.62
CA THR A 22 -0.63 -5.96 -1.28
C THR A 22 0.18 -6.41 -2.48
N ALA A 23 -0.43 -7.16 -3.41
CA ALA A 23 0.21 -7.60 -4.64
C ALA A 23 0.66 -6.44 -5.55
N ARG A 24 -0.05 -5.30 -5.49
CA ARG A 24 0.27 -4.09 -6.27
C ARG A 24 1.13 -3.10 -5.48
N ALA A 25 1.05 -3.12 -4.15
CA ALA A 25 1.77 -2.22 -3.27
C ALA A 25 3.19 -2.68 -2.94
N PHE A 26 3.41 -3.99 -2.78
CA PHE A 26 4.67 -4.54 -2.27
C PHE A 26 5.34 -5.49 -3.27
N PRO A 27 6.65 -5.31 -3.54
CA PRO A 27 7.41 -6.23 -4.37
C PRO A 27 7.33 -7.68 -3.85
N GLY A 28 7.12 -8.65 -4.75
CA GLY A 28 7.11 -10.08 -4.41
C GLY A 28 5.86 -10.60 -3.67
N ALA A 29 4.95 -9.72 -3.22
CA ALA A 29 3.73 -10.13 -2.53
C ALA A 29 2.77 -10.92 -3.44
N GLY A 30 2.69 -10.58 -4.73
CA GLY A 30 1.86 -11.30 -5.71
C GLY A 30 2.36 -12.70 -6.07
N THR A 31 3.60 -13.05 -5.76
CA THR A 31 4.22 -14.35 -6.07
C THR A 31 4.31 -15.30 -4.88
N ALA A 32 4.09 -14.79 -3.66
CA ALA A 32 4.18 -15.57 -2.42
C ALA A 32 3.21 -16.76 -2.36
N GLY A 33 2.11 -16.74 -3.13
CA GLY A 33 1.11 -17.82 -3.19
C GLY A 33 1.32 -18.88 -4.28
N ARG A 34 2.34 -18.78 -5.13
CA ARG A 34 2.52 -19.67 -6.30
C ARG A 34 3.56 -20.80 -6.12
N TRP A 35 4.12 -20.97 -4.92
CA TRP A 35 5.13 -22.00 -4.68
C TRP A 35 4.49 -23.37 -4.40
N ARG A 36 4.84 -24.34 -5.23
CA ARG A 36 4.07 -25.52 -5.65
C ARG A 36 3.91 -26.66 -4.63
N ASN A 37 4.38 -26.53 -3.37
CA ASN A 37 4.48 -27.64 -2.41
C ASN A 37 3.97 -27.32 -0.98
N GLN A 38 2.67 -27.08 -0.84
CA GLN A 38 1.84 -27.39 0.36
C GLN A 38 2.41 -27.11 1.78
N THR A 39 2.88 -25.91 2.07
CA THR A 39 2.91 -25.39 3.47
C THR A 39 2.70 -23.88 3.47
N PRO A 40 1.69 -23.33 4.18
CA PRO A 40 1.59 -21.88 4.36
C PRO A 40 2.78 -21.38 5.20
N LEU A 41 3.73 -20.71 4.56
CA LEU A 41 5.00 -20.25 5.17
C LEU A 41 4.84 -19.25 6.33
N TRP A 42 3.62 -18.76 6.60
CA TRP A 42 3.33 -17.92 7.77
C TRP A 42 3.56 -18.67 9.10
N LEU A 43 3.68 -20.01 9.08
CA LEU A 43 3.97 -20.86 10.23
C LEU A 43 5.48 -20.99 10.58
N ARG A 44 6.43 -20.40 9.83
CA ARG A 44 7.88 -20.61 10.05
C ARG A 44 8.79 -19.38 10.21
N ALA A 45 8.33 -18.14 10.04
CA ALA A 45 9.30 -17.07 9.72
C ALA A 45 9.24 -15.75 10.52
N HIS A 46 8.59 -15.63 11.68
CA HIS A 46 8.61 -14.38 12.48
C HIS A 46 8.42 -13.08 11.64
N GLY A 47 7.69 -13.17 10.52
CA GLY A 47 7.73 -12.20 9.43
C GLY A 47 6.39 -11.50 9.20
N LEU A 48 6.37 -10.56 8.25
CA LEU A 48 5.17 -9.81 7.88
C LEU A 48 4.14 -10.75 7.20
N GLN A 49 2.92 -10.75 7.72
CA GLN A 49 1.78 -11.47 7.17
C GLN A 49 1.01 -10.54 6.23
N LEU A 50 1.41 -10.53 4.96
CA LEU A 50 0.72 -9.74 3.94
C LEU A 50 -0.56 -10.45 3.52
N GLN A 51 -1.71 -9.97 4.00
CA GLN A 51 -3.03 -10.34 3.49
C GLN A 51 -3.19 -9.82 2.05
N PRO A 52 -4.10 -10.37 1.22
CA PRO A 52 -4.31 -9.86 -0.14
C PRO A 52 -4.67 -8.38 -0.18
N GLU A 53 -5.35 -7.91 0.86
CA GLU A 53 -5.76 -6.52 1.04
C GLU A 53 -5.49 -6.09 2.48
N LEU A 54 -5.11 -4.83 2.64
CA LEU A 54 -4.88 -4.21 3.94
C LEU A 54 -5.78 -2.99 4.09
N HIS A 55 -6.40 -2.86 5.26
CA HIS A 55 -7.08 -1.63 5.63
C HIS A 55 -6.07 -0.56 6.00
N GLY A 56 -6.30 0.65 5.52
CA GLY A 56 -5.43 1.79 5.76
C GLY A 56 -6.14 3.13 5.63
N THR A 57 -5.33 4.17 5.59
CA THR A 57 -5.80 5.54 5.43
C THR A 57 -4.89 6.28 4.46
N ILE A 58 -5.48 6.97 3.50
CA ILE A 58 -4.78 7.85 2.58
C ILE A 58 -4.53 9.18 3.29
N LEU A 59 -3.25 9.52 3.42
CA LEU A 59 -2.81 10.77 4.02
C LEU A 59 -2.64 11.87 2.99
N ARG A 60 -2.06 11.52 1.82
CA ARG A 60 -1.70 12.47 0.75
C ARG A 60 -1.72 11.78 -0.61
N TRP A 61 -1.83 12.60 -1.64
CA TRP A 61 -1.62 12.22 -3.03
C TRP A 61 -0.50 13.06 -3.63
N ALA A 62 0.33 12.47 -4.48
CA ALA A 62 1.35 13.15 -5.26
C ALA A 62 1.22 12.75 -6.74
N ARG A 63 1.37 13.72 -7.65
CA ARG A 63 1.29 13.51 -9.09
C ARG A 63 2.70 13.32 -9.66
N LEU A 64 2.88 12.24 -10.41
CA LEU A 64 4.11 11.97 -11.15
C LEU A 64 4.14 12.78 -12.45
N SER A 65 5.35 13.00 -12.99
CA SER A 65 5.53 13.63 -14.30
C SER A 65 4.88 12.85 -15.45
N SER A 66 4.69 11.53 -15.29
CA SER A 66 3.94 10.69 -16.24
C SER A 66 2.44 11.00 -16.26
N GLY A 67 1.93 11.74 -15.27
CA GLY A 67 0.50 12.00 -15.09
C GLY A 67 -0.18 11.04 -14.11
N ASP A 68 0.49 9.94 -13.72
CA ASP A 68 0.02 9.01 -12.70
C ASP A 68 0.04 9.62 -11.29
N TRP A 69 -0.67 8.98 -10.36
CA TRP A 69 -0.71 9.37 -8.96
C TRP A 69 -0.10 8.32 -8.04
N LEU A 70 0.57 8.81 -6.99
CA LEU A 70 0.97 8.05 -5.81
C LEU A 70 0.12 8.46 -4.61
N ALA A 71 -0.27 7.49 -3.80
CA ALA A 71 -0.91 7.71 -2.51
C ALA A 71 0.09 7.45 -1.39
N GLU A 72 0.21 8.37 -0.44
CA GLU A 72 0.83 8.12 0.86
C GLU A 72 -0.22 7.45 1.75
N VAL A 73 0.03 6.20 2.13
CA VAL A 73 -0.90 5.40 2.92
C VAL A 73 -0.28 5.02 4.26
N GLN A 74 -1.09 5.09 5.31
CA GLN A 74 -0.80 4.48 6.60
C GLN A 74 -1.55 3.15 6.70
N VAL A 75 -0.84 2.05 6.90
CA VAL A 75 -1.42 0.70 7.08
C VAL A 75 -0.76 0.01 8.27
N ALA A 76 -1.48 -0.92 8.88
CA ALA A 76 -0.93 -1.81 9.90
C ALA A 76 -0.68 -3.18 9.28
N LEU A 77 0.60 -3.60 9.18
CA LEU A 77 0.96 -4.91 8.65
C LEU A 77 0.84 -5.95 9.76
N PRO A 78 -0.02 -6.97 9.62
CA PRO A 78 -0.08 -8.06 10.58
C PRO A 78 1.24 -8.83 10.65
N THR A 79 1.57 -9.32 11.83
CA THR A 79 2.73 -10.17 12.14
C THR A 79 2.27 -11.27 13.10
N GLY A 80 3.10 -12.29 13.31
CA GLY A 80 2.82 -13.32 14.32
C GLY A 80 2.69 -12.80 15.76
N HIS A 81 3.10 -11.55 16.05
CA HIS A 81 3.12 -10.97 17.41
C HIS A 81 2.38 -9.64 17.53
N GLY A 82 1.54 -9.28 16.56
CA GLY A 82 0.81 -8.00 16.55
C GLY A 82 0.84 -7.37 15.17
N ALA A 83 0.83 -6.04 15.10
CA ALA A 83 0.91 -5.33 13.83
C ALA A 83 1.99 -4.25 13.86
N VAL A 84 2.67 -4.07 12.72
CA VAL A 84 3.66 -3.02 12.52
C VAL A 84 3.02 -1.90 11.70
N PRO A 85 2.87 -0.68 12.25
CA PRO A 85 2.39 0.45 11.48
C PRO A 85 3.47 0.88 10.49
N ILE A 86 3.09 1.08 9.23
CA ILE A 86 3.97 1.64 8.20
C ILE A 86 3.27 2.81 7.52
N THR A 87 4.07 3.79 7.11
CA THR A 87 3.67 4.85 6.18
C THR A 87 4.51 4.70 4.94
N THR A 88 3.89 4.58 3.77
CA THR A 88 4.60 4.36 2.52
C THR A 88 3.84 4.95 1.33
N TRP A 89 4.54 5.12 0.22
CA TRP A 89 3.97 5.53 -1.05
C TRP A 89 3.63 4.32 -1.90
N VAL A 90 2.39 4.28 -2.41
CA VAL A 90 1.92 3.23 -3.32
C VAL A 90 1.31 3.85 -4.57
N SER A 91 1.30 3.11 -5.67
CA SER A 91 0.63 3.56 -6.89
C SER A 91 -0.88 3.68 -6.66
N GLN A 92 -1.54 4.63 -7.34
CA GLN A 92 -3.00 4.78 -7.35
C GLN A 92 -3.73 3.45 -7.63
N VAL A 93 -3.16 2.58 -8.47
CA VAL A 93 -3.79 1.30 -8.82
C VAL A 93 -3.75 0.28 -7.69
N ALA A 94 -2.95 0.52 -6.65
CA ALA A 94 -2.88 -0.31 -5.46
C ALA A 94 -3.91 0.09 -4.39
N VAL A 95 -4.63 1.21 -4.56
CA VAL A 95 -5.54 1.75 -3.56
C VAL A 95 -6.96 1.83 -4.11
N ARG A 96 -7.94 1.46 -3.30
CA ARG A 96 -9.36 1.78 -3.55
C ARG A 96 -10.03 2.31 -2.29
N ALA A 97 -11.11 3.06 -2.47
CA ALA A 97 -11.95 3.48 -1.35
C ALA A 97 -12.46 2.24 -0.60
N ALA A 98 -12.45 2.31 0.73
CA ALA A 98 -12.97 1.27 1.62
C ALA A 98 -14.50 1.34 1.70
#